data_AF-A0A961C7V6-F1
#
_entry.id   AF-A0A961C7V6-F1
#
_cell.length_a   1.000
_cell.length_b   1.000
_cell.length_c   1.000
_cell.angle_alpha   90.00
_cell.angle_beta   90.00
_cell.angle_gamma   90.00
#
_symmetry.space_group_name_H-M   'P 1'
#
loop_
_entity.id
_entity.type
_entity.pdbx_description
1 polymer ?
#
loop_
_entity_poly.entity_id
_entity_poly.type
_entity_poly.pdbx_seq_one_letter_code
_entity_poly.pdbx_strand_id
1 'polypeptide(L)'
;CLYLHVDYPDMEREKEIVLTKVPDLTESLADQIARVVRSIRQLELKKAPSVSETLDWARTLVLLGVEQVDAETAANTINILLKYQSDIAKAVKELTAERKSFDKSSPLSTSS
;
A
#
# COMPACT_ATOMS: atom_id res chain seq x y z
N CYS A 1 27.31 -17.80 -7.75
CA CYS A 1 26.09 -17.07 -7.33
C CYS A 1 25.49 -17.78 -6.13
N LEU A 2 25.26 -17.06 -5.03
CA LEU A 2 24.57 -17.60 -3.86
C LEU A 2 23.07 -17.39 -4.07
N TYR A 3 22.27 -18.46 -4.01
CA TYR A 3 20.82 -18.35 -4.00
C TYR A 3 20.36 -18.26 -2.55
N LEU A 4 20.04 -17.05 -2.10
CA LEU A 4 19.41 -16.81 -0.81
C LEU A 4 17.93 -16.50 -1.04
N HIS A 5 17.06 -17.31 -0.43
CA HIS A 5 15.64 -16.97 -0.35
C HIS A 5 15.47 -15.96 0.77
N VAL A 6 14.93 -14.78 0.44
CA VAL A 6 14.64 -13.72 1.40
C VAL A 6 13.16 -13.42 1.30
N ASP A 7 12.46 -13.61 2.41
CA ASP A 7 11.05 -13.27 2.53
C ASP A 7 10.83 -11.76 2.42
N TYR A 8 9.59 -11.35 2.18
CA TYR A 8 9.25 -9.93 2.25
C TYR A 8 9.46 -9.39 3.67
N PRO A 9 9.91 -8.15 3.81
CA PRO A 9 10.05 -7.53 5.13
C PRO A 9 8.71 -7.51 5.86
N ASP A 10 8.77 -7.55 7.18
CA ASP A 10 7.62 -7.17 7.99
C ASP A 10 7.31 -5.67 7.85
N MET A 11 6.21 -5.24 8.45
CA MET A 11 5.71 -3.87 8.32
C MET A 11 6.71 -2.83 8.83
N GLU A 12 7.32 -3.07 9.99
CA GLU A 12 8.28 -2.14 10.59
C GLU A 12 9.52 -2.03 9.72
N ARG A 13 10.03 -3.16 9.25
CA ARG A 13 11.20 -3.19 8.40
C ARG A 13 10.93 -2.54 7.03
N GLU A 14 9.75 -2.71 6.46
CA GLU A 14 9.38 -2.04 5.21
C GLU A 14 9.30 -0.53 5.41
N LYS A 15 8.68 -0.06 6.49
CA LYS A 15 8.65 1.36 6.86
C LYS A 15 10.06 1.95 6.96
N GLU A 16 10.96 1.29 7.67
CA GLU A 16 12.37 1.72 7.79
C GLU A 16 13.07 1.81 6.43
N ILE A 17 12.89 0.81 5.57
CA ILE A 17 13.46 0.78 4.22
C ILE A 17 12.96 1.98 3.42
N VAL A 18 11.65 2.21 3.43
CA VAL A 18 11.03 3.30 2.67
C VAL A 18 11.54 4.66 3.16
N LEU A 19 11.54 4.93 4.48
CA LEU A 19 12.07 6.17 5.06
C LEU A 19 13.54 6.39 4.70
N THR A 20 14.34 5.33 4.74
CA THR A 20 15.78 5.41 4.42
C THR A 20 16.02 5.72 2.95
N LYS A 21 15.14 5.25 2.05
CA LYS A 21 15.34 5.32 0.60
C LYS A 21 14.56 6.45 -0.08
N VAL A 22 13.62 7.08 0.62
CA VAL A 22 12.79 8.19 0.15
C VAL A 22 12.80 9.30 1.21
N PRO A 23 13.84 10.16 1.23
CA PRO A 23 14.08 11.12 2.34
C PRO A 23 12.97 12.17 2.53
N ASP A 24 12.23 12.49 1.46
CA ASP A 24 11.14 13.49 1.50
C ASP A 24 9.82 12.92 2.04
N LEU A 25 9.79 11.63 2.39
CA LEU A 25 8.60 10.94 2.86
C LEU A 25 8.40 11.16 4.36
N THR A 26 7.17 11.51 4.76
CA THR A 26 6.82 11.61 6.18
C THR A 26 6.68 10.22 6.82
N GLU A 27 6.89 10.12 8.13
CA GLU A 27 6.69 8.85 8.86
C GLU A 27 5.26 8.32 8.75
N SER A 28 4.27 9.21 8.79
CA SER A 28 2.85 8.85 8.66
C SER A 28 2.57 8.22 7.30
N LEU A 29 3.11 8.80 6.23
CA LEU A 29 2.93 8.30 4.88
C LEU A 29 3.68 6.98 4.67
N ALA A 30 4.89 6.83 5.21
CA ALA A 30 5.64 5.58 5.19
C ALA A 30 4.88 4.42 5.86
N ASP A 31 4.27 4.70 7.00
CA ASP A 31 3.48 3.76 7.77
C ASP A 31 2.18 3.33 7.02
N GLN A 32 1.52 4.28 6.34
CA GLN A 32 0.39 3.98 5.45
C GLN A 32 0.80 3.14 4.24
N ILE A 33 1.93 3.46 3.61
CA ILE A 33 2.48 2.68 2.49
C ILE A 33 2.76 1.24 2.90
N ALA A 34 3.45 1.04 4.04
CA ALA A 34 3.79 -0.29 4.55
C ALA A 34 2.52 -1.11 4.84
N ARG A 35 1.47 -0.49 5.41
CA ARG A 35 0.17 -1.15 5.63
C ARG A 35 -0.48 -1.60 4.32
N VAL A 36 -0.57 -0.71 3.34
CA VAL A 36 -1.22 -1.01 2.05
C VAL A 36 -0.47 -2.13 1.33
N VAL A 37 0.86 -2.05 1.25
CA VAL A 37 1.67 -3.10 0.61
C VAL A 37 1.52 -4.44 1.33
N ARG A 38 1.49 -4.45 2.66
CA ARG A 38 1.26 -5.66 3.44
C ARG A 38 -0.12 -6.28 3.15
N SER A 39 -1.19 -5.48 3.13
CA SER A 39 -2.54 -5.94 2.77
C SER A 39 -2.56 -6.55 1.36
N ILE A 40 -1.94 -5.88 0.38
CA ILE A 40 -1.83 -6.39 -1.00
C ILE A 40 -1.06 -7.73 -1.06
N ARG A 41 0.03 -7.88 -0.30
CA ARG A 41 0.82 -9.13 -0.27
C ARG A 41 0.07 -10.31 0.36
N GLN A 42 -0.98 -10.06 1.13
CA GLN A 42 -1.84 -11.11 1.70
C GLN A 42 -2.88 -11.64 0.70
N LEU A 43 -3.05 -10.98 -0.44
CA LEU A 43 -3.95 -11.43 -1.49
C LEU A 43 -3.34 -12.60 -2.27
N GLU A 44 -4.20 -13.46 -2.82
CA GLU A 44 -3.79 -14.48 -3.79
C GLU A 44 -3.46 -13.84 -5.15
N LEU A 45 -2.25 -13.30 -5.27
CA LEU A 45 -1.74 -12.64 -6.47
C LEU A 45 -0.92 -13.60 -7.34
N LYS A 46 -0.87 -13.34 -8.65
CA LYS A 46 0.10 -14.02 -9.53
C LYS A 46 1.52 -13.61 -9.18
N LYS A 47 1.72 -12.32 -8.88
CA LYS A 47 3.00 -11.79 -8.43
C LYS A 47 2.78 -10.69 -7.39
N ALA A 48 3.20 -10.96 -6.17
CA ALA A 48 3.23 -9.97 -5.10
C ALA A 48 4.24 -8.84 -5.42
N PRO A 49 3.96 -7.59 -4.99
CA PRO A 49 4.87 -6.47 -5.18
C PRO A 49 6.13 -6.67 -4.33
N SER A 50 7.30 -6.41 -4.92
CA SER A 50 8.59 -6.40 -4.24
C SER A 50 8.81 -5.08 -3.48
N VAL A 51 9.93 -5.02 -2.75
CA VAL A 51 10.39 -3.79 -2.10
C VAL A 51 10.71 -2.71 -3.13
N SER A 52 11.22 -3.06 -4.32
CA SER A 52 11.51 -2.08 -5.38
C SER A 52 10.24 -1.38 -5.87
N GLU A 53 9.17 -2.15 -6.13
CA GLU A 53 7.88 -1.55 -6.51
C GLU A 53 7.30 -0.69 -5.38
N THR A 54 7.54 -1.05 -4.12
CA THR A 54 7.14 -0.24 -2.95
C THR A 54 7.85 1.12 -2.92
N LEU A 55 9.17 1.12 -3.19
CA LEU A 55 9.96 2.34 -3.26
C LEU A 55 9.56 3.25 -4.43
N ASP A 56 9.26 2.66 -5.59
CA ASP A 56 8.79 3.41 -6.74
C ASP A 56 7.44 4.05 -6.46
N TRP A 57 6.53 3.32 -5.80
CA TRP A 57 5.25 3.87 -5.38
C TRP A 57 5.40 5.01 -4.37
N ALA A 58 6.25 4.85 -3.35
CA ALA A 58 6.53 5.90 -2.37
C ALA A 58 7.05 7.19 -3.03
N ARG A 59 7.99 7.08 -3.98
CA ARG A 59 8.48 8.23 -4.75
C ARG A 59 7.38 8.88 -5.57
N THR A 60 6.51 8.10 -6.19
CA THR A 60 5.38 8.66 -6.94
C THR A 60 4.42 9.43 -6.03
N LEU A 61 4.12 8.92 -4.83
CA LEU A 61 3.25 9.63 -3.88
C LEU A 61 3.85 10.98 -3.47
N VAL A 62 5.16 11.03 -3.20
CA VAL A 62 5.89 12.30 -2.94
C VAL A 62 5.78 13.24 -4.14
N LEU A 63 6.04 12.74 -5.36
CA LEU A 63 5.98 13.56 -6.58
C LEU A 63 4.58 14.11 -6.89
N LEU A 64 3.53 13.37 -6.51
CA LEU A 64 2.14 13.80 -6.63
C LEU A 64 1.70 14.75 -5.51
N GLY A 65 2.56 15.03 -4.52
CA GLY A 65 2.21 15.84 -3.35
C GLY A 65 1.17 15.17 -2.45
N VAL A 66 1.11 13.84 -2.45
CA VAL A 66 0.20 13.08 -1.59
C VAL A 66 0.75 13.07 -0.17
N GLU A 67 -0.05 13.53 0.79
CA GLU A 67 0.29 13.49 2.21
C GLU A 67 -0.34 12.28 2.95
N GLN A 68 -1.44 11.74 2.41
CA GLN A 68 -2.17 10.60 2.97
C GLN A 68 -2.70 9.70 1.85
N VAL A 69 -2.62 8.38 2.04
CA VAL A 69 -3.10 7.36 1.11
C VAL A 69 -4.50 6.93 1.53
N ASP A 70 -5.50 7.47 0.85
CA ASP A 70 -6.86 6.95 0.90
C ASP A 70 -7.08 5.84 -0.16
N ALA A 71 -8.24 5.20 -0.12
CA ALA A 71 -8.56 4.09 -1.03
C ALA A 71 -8.59 4.53 -2.50
N GLU A 72 -8.93 5.79 -2.80
CA GLU A 72 -8.97 6.32 -4.16
C GLU A 72 -7.56 6.54 -4.71
N THR A 73 -6.71 7.19 -3.92
CA THR A 73 -5.30 7.41 -4.23
C THR A 73 -4.57 6.09 -4.42
N ALA A 74 -4.80 5.12 -3.52
CA ALA A 74 -4.25 3.79 -3.63
C ALA A 74 -4.71 3.10 -4.92
N ALA A 75 -6.02 3.11 -5.23
CA ALA A 75 -6.56 2.49 -6.44
C ALA A 75 -6.03 3.13 -7.73
N ASN A 76 -5.89 4.47 -7.76
CA ASN A 76 -5.41 5.20 -8.93
C ASN A 76 -3.91 5.03 -9.20
N THR A 77 -3.13 4.60 -8.21
CA THR A 77 -1.67 4.43 -8.31
C THR A 77 -1.19 2.99 -8.16
N ILE A 78 -2.13 2.03 -8.01
CA ILE A 78 -1.87 0.60 -7.75
C ILE A 78 -1.06 -0.10 -8.86
N ASN A 79 -1.12 0.42 -10.09
CA ASN A 79 -0.38 -0.10 -11.25
C ASN A 79 1.15 0.04 -11.11
N ILE A 80 1.60 0.88 -10.17
CA ILE A 80 3.02 1.00 -9.82
C ILE A 80 3.45 -0.25 -9.04
N LEU A 81 2.60 -0.73 -8.13
CA LEU A 81 2.82 -1.94 -7.34
C LEU A 81 2.61 -3.23 -8.15
N LEU A 82 1.55 -3.28 -8.97
CA LEU A 82 1.10 -4.52 -9.63
C LEU A 82 1.13 -4.39 -11.15
N LYS A 83 1.61 -5.43 -11.84
CA LYS A 83 1.74 -5.44 -13.31
C LYS A 83 0.66 -6.26 -14.02
N TYR A 84 0.05 -7.22 -13.35
CA TYR A 84 -0.99 -8.05 -13.93
C TYR A 84 -2.37 -7.42 -13.71
N GLN A 85 -3.14 -7.25 -14.78
CA GLN A 85 -4.50 -6.68 -14.71
C GLN A 85 -5.41 -7.45 -13.74
N SER A 86 -5.25 -8.78 -13.65
CA SER A 86 -5.99 -9.62 -12.71
C SER A 86 -5.64 -9.33 -11.25
N ASP A 87 -4.38 -9.00 -10.96
CA ASP A 87 -3.90 -8.70 -9.62
C ASP A 87 -4.34 -7.28 -9.22
N ILE A 88 -4.27 -6.33 -10.16
CA ILE A 88 -4.81 -4.97 -9.99
C ILE A 88 -6.30 -5.01 -9.65
N ALA A 89 -7.10 -5.77 -10.41
CA ALA A 89 -8.52 -5.89 -10.16
C ALA A 89 -8.85 -6.46 -8.77
N LYS A 90 -8.06 -7.44 -8.30
CA LYS A 90 -8.18 -8.00 -6.94
C LYS A 90 -7.84 -6.95 -5.87
N ALA A 91 -6.71 -6.26 -6.02
CA ALA A 91 -6.28 -5.25 -5.06
C ALA A 91 -7.24 -4.05 -4.97
N VAL A 92 -7.74 -3.55 -6.10
CA VAL A 92 -8.73 -2.44 -6.11
C VAL A 92 -10.02 -2.86 -5.40
N LYS A 93 -10.47 -4.11 -5.61
CA LYS A 93 -11.65 -4.64 -4.92
C LYS A 93 -11.42 -4.68 -3.40
N GLU A 94 -10.25 -5.12 -2.95
CA GLU A 94 -9.89 -5.15 -1.52
C GLU A 94 -9.89 -3.75 -0.91
N LEU A 95 -9.16 -2.81 -1.51
CA LEU A 95 -9.07 -1.42 -1.03
C LEU A 95 -10.44 -0.73 -0.94
N THR A 96 -11.33 -1.04 -1.89
CA THR A 96 -12.70 -0.51 -1.89
C THR A 96 -13.58 -1.19 -0.83
N ALA A 97 -13.34 -2.47 -0.52
CA ALA A 97 -14.05 -3.19 0.53
C ALA A 97 -13.67 -2.67 1.92
N GLU A 98 -12.38 -2.39 2.17
CA GLU A 98 -11.90 -1.78 3.42
C GLU A 98 -12.55 -0.41 3.66
N ARG A 99 -12.68 0.44 2.62
CA ARG A 99 -13.39 1.73 2.71
C ARG A 99 -14.84 1.59 3.21
N LYS A 100 -15.56 0.57 2.73
CA LYS A 100 -16.95 0.32 3.17
C LYS A 100 -17.03 -0.17 4.63
N SER A 101 -15.99 -0.85 5.11
CA SER A 101 -15.90 -1.27 6.52
C SER A 101 -15.75 -0.06 7.45
N PHE A 102 -14.98 0.94 7.03
CA PHE A 102 -14.78 2.21 7.75
C PHE A 102 -16.05 3.08 7.81
N ASP A 103 -16.83 3.10 6.72
CA ASP A 103 -18.10 3.84 6.67
C ASP A 103 -19.18 3.19 7.55
N LYS A 104 -19.21 1.85 7.61
CA LYS A 104 -20.20 1.09 8.38
C LYS A 104 -19.95 1.07 9.89
N SER A 105 -18.74 1.37 10.35
CA SER A 105 -18.37 1.43 11.78
C SER A 105 -18.57 2.82 12.40
N SER A 106 -18.98 3.82 11.63
CA SER A 106 -19.50 5.09 12.17
C SER A 106 -20.89 4.84 12.75
N PRO A 107 -21.07 4.87 14.09
CA PRO A 107 -22.40 4.76 14.65
C PRO A 107 -23.18 5.99 14.21
N LEU A 108 -24.35 5.77 13.61
CA LEU A 108 -25.42 6.76 13.59
C LEU A 108 -25.53 7.32 15.01
N SER A 109 -25.08 8.56 15.22
CA SER A 109 -25.60 9.38 16.30
C SER A 109 -27.07 9.63 15.95
N THR A 110 -27.92 8.78 16.50
CA THR A 110 -29.36 8.93 16.54
C THR A 110 -29.74 10.21 17.28
N SER A 111 -30.68 10.96 16.69
CA SER A 111 -31.73 11.77 17.34
C SER A 111 -31.31 12.84 18.37
N SER A 112 -31.60 14.11 18.08
CA SER A 112 -32.87 14.78 18.44
C SER A 112 -32.92 16.20 17.89
#